data_AF-A0A4U8TK55-F1
#
_entry.id   AF-A0A4U8TK55-F1
#
_cell.length_a   1.000
_cell.length_b   1.000
_cell.length_c   1.000
_cell.angle_alpha   90.00
_cell.angle_beta   90.00
_cell.angle_gamma   90.00
#
_symmetry.space_group_name_H-M   'P 1'
#
loop_
_entity.id
_entity.type
_entity.pdbx_description
1 polymer ?
#
loop_
_entity_poly.entity_id
_entity_poly.type
_entity_poly.pdbx_seq_one_letter_code
_entity_poly.pdbx_strand_id
1 'polypeptide(L)'
;MVCSHKILCQMHKIRHSIAQKALDSKKVDIFGKFNGGKYLPHKADSLQKYRFQIVIENDITAYYFTEKILDCFVAQCIPIYLGASKIDQFFNSDGIITFTPDTPLEEIFKMCNEKEYLNRLEAVLDNYHRALPYKNVNDMLYEEYFTDKPKRFTGVR
;
A
#
# COMPACT_ATOMS: atom_id res chain seq x y z
N MET A 1 -1.83 10.15 0.79
CA MET A 1 -1.22 9.38 1.92
C MET A 1 -2.14 9.43 3.13
N VAL A 2 -2.38 8.30 3.81
CA VAL A 2 -3.08 8.28 5.11
C VAL A 2 -2.06 8.11 6.23
N CYS A 3 -2.06 9.01 7.22
CA CYS A 3 -1.19 8.93 8.39
C CYS A 3 -1.96 9.23 9.68
N SER A 4 -1.80 8.35 10.68
CA SER A 4 -2.29 8.61 12.04
C SER A 4 -1.28 9.45 12.84
N HIS A 5 -1.66 9.88 14.04
CA HIS A 5 -0.78 10.60 14.98
C HIS A 5 0.09 9.66 15.85
N LYS A 6 -0.01 8.34 15.67
CA LYS A 6 0.64 7.36 16.55
C LYS A 6 2.15 7.34 16.31
N ILE A 7 2.93 7.37 17.39
CA ILE A 7 4.40 7.25 17.39
C ILE A 7 4.82 6.18 18.39
N LEU A 8 4.59 4.91 18.04
CA LEU A 8 4.84 3.76 18.91
C LEU A 8 6.04 2.90 18.48
N CYS A 9 6.53 3.05 17.24
CA CYS A 9 7.63 2.27 16.69
C CYS A 9 8.51 3.14 15.78
N GLN A 10 9.67 2.63 15.38
CA GLN A 10 10.59 3.37 14.51
C GLN A 10 9.94 3.71 13.16
N MET A 11 9.18 2.79 12.59
CA MET A 11 8.47 3.02 11.33
C MET A 11 7.39 4.10 11.43
N HIS A 12 6.81 4.32 12.62
CA HIS A 12 5.92 5.46 12.82
C HIS A 12 6.66 6.80 12.70
N LYS A 13 7.89 6.90 13.24
CA LYS A 13 8.72 8.10 13.12
C LYS A 13 9.12 8.34 11.65
N ILE A 14 9.50 7.28 10.94
CA ILE A 14 9.81 7.34 9.50
C ILE A 14 8.59 7.80 8.71
N ARG A 15 7.42 7.20 8.96
CA ARG A 15 6.15 7.60 8.32
C ARG A 15 5.82 9.06 8.58
N HIS A 16 6.02 9.56 9.80
CA HIS A 16 5.81 10.97 10.13
C HIS A 16 6.80 11.88 9.40
N SER A 17 8.08 11.51 9.32
CA SER A 17 9.09 12.28 8.59
C SER A 17 8.75 12.38 7.10
N ILE A 18 8.37 11.26 6.47
CA ILE A 18 7.95 11.23 5.07
C ILE A 18 6.66 12.01 4.88
N ALA A 19 5.68 11.87 5.78
CA ALA A 19 4.43 12.65 5.73
C ALA A 19 4.71 14.16 5.82
N GLN A 20 5.63 14.59 6.68
CA GLN A 20 6.00 16.01 6.77
C GLN A 20 6.63 16.51 5.45
N LYS A 21 7.62 15.78 4.92
CA LYS A 21 8.24 16.14 3.63
C LYS A 21 7.23 16.17 2.48
N ALA A 22 6.30 15.21 2.46
CA ALA A 22 5.23 15.14 1.47
C ALA A 22 4.26 16.33 1.60
N LEU A 23 3.93 16.74 2.82
CA LEU A 23 3.10 17.93 3.08
C LEU A 23 3.78 19.20 2.56
N ASP A 24 5.07 19.37 2.88
CA ASP A 24 5.86 20.54 2.52
C ASP A 24 6.00 20.67 0.99
N SER A 25 6.01 19.55 0.27
CA SER A 25 6.06 19.52 -1.20
C SER A 25 4.80 20.09 -1.88
N LYS A 26 3.66 20.12 -1.18
CA LYS A 26 2.33 20.49 -1.71
C LYS A 26 1.86 19.64 -2.90
N LYS A 27 2.47 18.47 -3.13
CA LYS A 27 2.12 17.54 -4.21
C LYS A 27 1.32 16.32 -3.73
N VAL A 28 1.20 16.14 -2.42
CA VAL A 28 0.56 14.97 -1.82
C VAL A 28 -0.51 15.42 -0.83
N ASP A 29 -1.72 14.94 -1.04
CA ASP A 29 -2.78 15.08 -0.04
C ASP A 29 -2.56 14.12 1.11
N ILE A 30 -2.61 14.65 2.34
CA ILE A 30 -2.42 13.89 3.56
C ILE A 30 -3.74 13.85 4.34
N PHE A 31 -4.15 12.63 4.67
CA PHE A 31 -5.36 12.34 5.41
C PHE A 31 -5.05 11.71 6.76
N GLY A 32 -5.99 11.84 7.70
CA GLY A 32 -5.89 11.28 9.04
C GLY A 32 -5.39 12.29 10.07
N LYS A 33 -5.14 11.79 11.29
CA LYS A 33 -4.86 12.63 12.47
C LYS A 33 -3.42 13.16 12.54
N PHE A 34 -2.57 12.87 11.56
CA PHE A 34 -1.23 13.42 11.49
C PHE A 34 -1.26 14.96 11.48
N ASN A 35 -0.34 15.60 12.22
CA ASN A 35 -0.20 17.05 12.31
C ASN A 35 -1.51 17.82 12.60
N GLY A 36 -2.32 17.32 13.55
CA GLY A 36 -3.61 17.93 13.88
C GLY A 36 -4.71 17.74 12.82
N GLY A 37 -4.47 16.88 11.84
CA GLY A 37 -5.44 16.55 10.79
C GLY A 37 -6.72 15.90 11.31
N LYS A 38 -7.73 15.85 10.46
CA LYS A 38 -9.06 15.35 10.81
C LYS A 38 -9.13 13.83 10.73
N TYR A 39 -10.06 13.26 11.50
CA TYR A 39 -10.42 11.86 11.34
C TYR A 39 -10.99 11.63 9.93
N LEU A 40 -10.51 10.57 9.27
CA LEU A 40 -11.00 10.13 7.97
C LEU A 40 -12.06 9.04 8.21
N PRO A 41 -13.36 9.31 8.00
CA PRO A 41 -14.41 8.34 8.29
C PRO A 41 -14.38 7.14 7.34
N HIS A 42 -14.08 7.37 6.06
CA HIS A 42 -14.00 6.32 5.05
C HIS A 42 -12.63 6.37 4.39
N LYS A 43 -11.85 5.28 4.50
CA LYS A 43 -10.54 5.17 3.83
C LYS A 43 -10.64 5.36 2.31
N ALA A 44 -11.76 4.94 1.72
CA ALA A 44 -12.06 5.10 0.31
C ALA A 44 -11.89 6.54 -0.20
N ASP A 45 -12.21 7.55 0.62
CA ASP A 45 -12.08 8.97 0.27
C ASP A 45 -10.62 9.38 -0.01
N SER A 46 -9.66 8.66 0.58
CA SER A 46 -8.23 8.87 0.37
C SER A 46 -7.63 8.05 -0.78
N LEU A 47 -8.45 7.23 -1.44
CA LEU A 47 -8.00 6.26 -2.44
C LEU A 47 -8.67 6.47 -3.80
N GLN A 48 -10.00 6.58 -3.85
CA GLN A 48 -10.78 6.59 -5.10
C GLN A 48 -10.46 7.74 -6.07
N LYS A 49 -9.85 8.83 -5.57
CA LYS A 49 -9.49 10.01 -6.37
C LYS A 49 -8.03 10.01 -6.83
N TYR A 50 -7.27 8.98 -6.51
CA TYR A 50 -5.84 8.94 -6.72
C TYR A 50 -5.44 7.71 -7.53
N ARG A 51 -4.33 7.84 -8.26
CA ARG A 51 -3.68 6.72 -8.98
C ARG A 51 -2.55 6.09 -8.18
N PHE A 52 -2.01 6.83 -7.21
CA PHE A 52 -0.84 6.46 -6.41
C PHE A 52 -1.13 6.71 -4.94
N GLN A 53 -0.62 5.84 -4.06
CA GLN A 53 -0.76 6.01 -2.62
C GLN A 53 0.55 5.66 -1.92
N ILE A 54 1.04 6.56 -1.06
CA ILE A 54 2.18 6.25 -0.18
C ILE A 54 1.69 5.34 0.94
N VAL A 55 2.25 4.13 1.00
CA VAL A 55 1.90 3.06 1.92
C VAL A 55 3.14 2.67 2.73
N ILE A 56 3.12 2.99 4.03
CA ILE A 56 4.22 2.69 4.94
C ILE A 56 3.69 1.83 6.07
N GLU A 57 4.26 0.63 6.19
CA GLU A 57 3.94 -0.30 7.25
C GLU A 57 4.58 0.07 8.58
N ASN A 58 4.09 -0.56 9.66
CA ASN A 58 4.59 -0.30 11.00
C ASN A 58 5.87 -1.10 11.32
N ASP A 59 6.33 -1.95 10.39
CA ASP A 59 7.56 -2.73 10.50
C ASP A 59 8.09 -3.09 9.08
N ILE A 60 9.38 -3.41 9.00
CA ILE A 60 10.04 -3.91 7.78
C ILE A 60 10.58 -5.30 8.11
N THR A 61 9.79 -6.32 7.80
CA THR A 61 10.18 -7.74 7.91
C THR A 61 9.71 -8.47 6.66
N ALA A 62 10.22 -9.68 6.40
CA ALA A 62 10.02 -10.36 5.12
C ALA A 62 8.56 -10.39 4.64
N TYR A 63 7.63 -10.78 5.53
CA TYR A 63 6.25 -11.08 5.15
C TYR A 63 5.21 -10.16 5.82
N TYR A 64 5.64 -9.10 6.50
CA TYR A 64 4.72 -8.21 7.23
C TYR A 64 4.12 -7.15 6.32
N PHE A 65 2.94 -7.44 5.81
CA PHE A 65 2.05 -6.45 5.20
C PHE A 65 0.68 -6.49 5.89
N THR A 66 -0.05 -5.40 5.79
CA THR A 66 -1.36 -5.24 6.45
C THR A 66 -2.41 -4.78 5.45
N GLU A 67 -3.57 -4.39 5.97
CA GLU A 67 -4.66 -3.86 5.15
C GLU A 67 -4.25 -2.61 4.36
N LYS A 68 -3.19 -1.89 4.75
CA LYS A 68 -2.81 -0.64 4.08
C LYS A 68 -2.46 -0.82 2.61
N ILE A 69 -1.69 -1.87 2.26
CA ILE A 69 -1.37 -2.17 0.86
C ILE A 69 -2.56 -2.83 0.15
N LEU A 70 -3.33 -3.65 0.86
CA LEU A 70 -4.54 -4.29 0.33
C LEU A 70 -5.59 -3.26 -0.08
N ASP A 71 -5.85 -2.27 0.76
CA ASP A 71 -6.76 -1.14 0.50
C ASP A 71 -6.32 -0.41 -0.80
N CYS A 72 -5.02 -0.27 -1.01
CA CYS A 72 -4.44 0.34 -2.21
C CYS A 72 -4.76 -0.47 -3.47
N PHE A 73 -4.52 -1.79 -3.44
CA PHE A 73 -4.81 -2.69 -4.56
C PHE A 73 -6.30 -2.78 -4.88
N VAL A 74 -7.16 -2.90 -3.87
CA VAL A 74 -8.63 -2.96 -4.06
C VAL A 74 -9.16 -1.66 -4.67
N ALA A 75 -8.52 -0.53 -4.39
CA ALA A 75 -8.83 0.75 -5.02
C ALA A 75 -8.16 0.96 -6.39
N GLN A 76 -7.42 -0.03 -6.90
CA GLN A 76 -6.63 0.06 -8.14
C GLN A 76 -5.60 1.20 -8.14
N CYS A 77 -5.10 1.57 -6.96
CA CYS A 77 -3.99 2.49 -6.83
C CYS A 77 -2.66 1.73 -6.90
N ILE A 78 -1.62 2.40 -7.42
CA ILE A 78 -0.25 1.91 -7.33
C ILE A 78 0.33 2.29 -5.95
N PRO A 79 0.70 1.31 -5.11
CA PRO A 79 1.34 1.62 -3.84
C PRO A 79 2.79 2.08 -4.05
N ILE A 80 3.14 3.21 -3.44
CA ILE A 80 4.51 3.63 -3.16
C ILE A 80 4.84 3.06 -1.79
N TYR A 81 5.48 1.89 -1.77
CA TYR A 81 5.46 0.94 -0.67
C TYR A 81 6.79 0.89 0.09
N LEU A 82 6.69 0.92 1.43
CA LEU A 82 7.77 0.64 2.36
C LEU A 82 7.23 -0.26 3.49
N GLY A 83 7.62 -1.54 3.49
CA GLY A 83 7.11 -2.55 4.41
C GLY A 83 7.74 -3.92 4.16
N ALA A 84 6.93 -4.92 3.84
CA ALA A 84 7.38 -6.28 3.58
C ALA A 84 8.49 -6.36 2.52
N SER A 85 9.63 -6.97 2.86
CA SER A 85 10.76 -7.11 1.91
C SER A 85 10.59 -8.26 0.92
N LYS A 86 9.61 -9.15 1.15
CA LYS A 86 9.22 -10.25 0.26
C LYS A 86 7.78 -10.10 -0.23
N ILE A 87 7.34 -8.86 -0.47
CA ILE A 87 5.98 -8.58 -0.96
C ILE A 87 5.72 -9.19 -2.35
N ASP A 88 6.77 -9.37 -3.14
CA ASP A 88 6.79 -9.98 -4.47
C ASP A 88 6.34 -11.45 -4.47
N GLN A 89 6.40 -12.14 -3.33
CA GLN A 89 5.87 -13.50 -3.21
C GLN A 89 4.33 -13.56 -3.21
N PHE A 90 3.67 -12.44 -2.89
CA PHE A 90 2.21 -12.36 -2.76
C PHE A 90 1.58 -11.55 -3.89
N PHE A 91 2.27 -10.51 -4.35
CA PHE A 91 1.77 -9.51 -5.29
C PHE A 91 2.75 -9.29 -6.43
N ASN A 92 2.22 -8.89 -7.58
CA ASN A 92 2.99 -8.54 -8.76
C ASN A 92 3.81 -7.27 -8.50
N SER A 93 5.14 -7.43 -8.51
CA SER A 93 6.09 -6.34 -8.23
C SER A 93 6.01 -5.20 -9.23
N ASP A 94 5.59 -5.44 -10.48
CA ASP A 94 5.50 -4.40 -11.50
C ASP A 94 4.38 -3.39 -11.19
N GLY A 95 3.40 -3.79 -10.38
CA GLY A 95 2.34 -2.94 -9.87
C GLY A 95 2.70 -2.19 -8.59
N ILE A 96 3.95 -2.28 -8.11
CA ILE A 96 4.41 -1.71 -6.83
C ILE A 96 5.62 -0.81 -7.08
N ILE A 97 5.64 0.37 -6.47
CA ILE A 97 6.83 1.23 -6.44
C ILE A 97 7.46 1.09 -5.06
N THR A 98 8.61 0.44 -4.95
CA THR A 98 9.35 0.33 -3.68
C THR A 98 10.31 1.50 -3.51
N PHE A 99 10.57 1.89 -2.28
CA PHE A 99 11.53 2.95 -1.96
C PHE A 99 12.14 2.72 -0.56
N THR A 100 13.20 3.45 -0.23
CA THR A 100 13.83 3.46 1.10
C THR A 100 13.54 4.76 1.83
N PRO A 101 13.67 4.83 3.17
CA PRO A 101 13.51 6.08 3.92
C PRO A 101 14.35 7.26 3.41
N ASP A 102 15.48 6.96 2.76
CA ASP A 102 16.43 7.94 2.22
C ASP A 102 16.17 8.30 0.75
N THR A 103 15.24 7.62 0.08
CA THR A 103 14.88 7.93 -1.31
C THR A 103 14.27 9.34 -1.40
N PRO A 104 14.79 10.24 -2.27
CA PRO A 104 14.22 11.55 -2.46
C PRO A 104 12.77 11.47 -2.99
N LEU A 105 11.84 12.22 -2.37
CA LEU A 105 10.44 12.20 -2.80
C LEU A 105 10.28 12.73 -4.23
N GLU A 106 11.16 13.60 -4.67
CA GLU A 106 11.19 14.13 -6.04
C GLU A 106 11.39 13.04 -7.08
N GLU A 107 12.14 11.99 -6.77
CA GLU A 107 12.32 10.83 -7.67
C GLU A 107 11.02 10.02 -7.77
N ILE A 108 10.35 9.82 -6.63
CA ILE A 108 9.05 9.16 -6.58
C ILE A 108 8.02 9.96 -7.40
N PHE A 109 7.96 11.29 -7.22
CA PHE A 109 6.99 12.15 -7.90
C PHE A 109 7.16 12.16 -9.42
N LYS A 110 8.36 11.95 -9.95
CA LYS A 110 8.57 11.81 -11.40
C LYS A 110 7.83 10.60 -11.97
N MET A 111 7.70 9.53 -11.18
CA MET A 111 6.96 8.32 -11.57
C MET A 111 5.44 8.44 -11.36
N CYS A 112 4.97 9.44 -10.60
CA CYS A 112 3.56 9.62 -10.30
C CYS A 112 2.82 10.39 -11.40
N ASN A 113 2.69 9.80 -12.59
CA ASN A 113 1.98 10.38 -13.72
C ASN A 113 1.05 9.37 -14.41
N GLU A 114 0.16 9.86 -15.27
CA GLU A 114 -0.83 9.03 -15.96
C GLU A 114 -0.20 7.97 -16.87
N LYS A 115 0.86 8.33 -17.60
CA LYS A 115 1.55 7.40 -18.49
C LYS A 115 2.11 6.21 -17.70
N GLU A 116 2.77 6.47 -16.59
CA GLU A 116 3.30 5.40 -15.72
C GLU A 116 2.20 4.53 -15.11
N TYR A 117 1.07 5.13 -14.75
CA TYR A 117 -0.09 4.36 -14.28
C TYR A 117 -0.61 3.42 -15.37
N LEU A 118 -0.83 3.94 -16.58
CA LEU A 118 -1.34 3.15 -17.71
C LEU A 118 -0.35 2.04 -18.12
N ASN A 119 0.95 2.32 -18.09
CA ASN A 119 2.00 1.33 -18.35
C ASN A 119 1.98 0.16 -17.36
N ARG A 120 1.49 0.37 -16.14
CA ARG A 120 1.42 -0.63 -15.07
C ARG A 120 0.02 -1.23 -14.91
N LEU A 121 -0.94 -0.86 -15.77
CA LEU A 121 -2.35 -1.19 -15.56
C LEU A 121 -2.60 -2.70 -15.46
N GLU A 122 -1.92 -3.51 -16.27
CA GLU A 122 -2.00 -4.97 -16.19
C GLU A 122 -1.58 -5.49 -14.81
N ALA A 123 -0.47 -4.99 -14.26
CA ALA A 123 0.01 -5.37 -12.93
C ALA A 123 -0.90 -4.82 -11.81
N VAL A 124 -1.51 -3.66 -12.00
CA VAL A 124 -2.52 -3.11 -11.08
C VAL A 124 -3.75 -4.00 -11.03
N LEU A 125 -4.25 -4.46 -12.17
CA LEU A 125 -5.40 -5.37 -12.24
C LEU A 125 -5.08 -6.75 -11.66
N ASP A 126 -3.89 -7.29 -11.94
CA ASP A 126 -3.43 -8.53 -11.32
C ASP A 126 -3.40 -8.41 -9.78
N ASN A 127 -2.84 -7.31 -9.25
CA ASN A 127 -2.81 -7.07 -7.81
C ASN A 127 -4.20 -6.84 -7.21
N TYR A 128 -5.11 -6.17 -7.93
CA TYR A 128 -6.52 -6.06 -7.54
C TYR A 128 -7.12 -7.46 -7.32
N HIS A 129 -6.94 -8.38 -8.28
CA HIS A 129 -7.46 -9.75 -8.17
C HIS A 129 -6.80 -10.54 -7.05
N ARG A 130 -5.48 -10.42 -6.86
CA ARG A 130 -4.74 -11.06 -5.74
C ARG A 130 -5.18 -10.54 -4.38
N ALA A 131 -5.65 -9.29 -4.28
CA ALA A 131 -6.13 -8.71 -3.04
C ALA A 131 -7.54 -9.18 -2.64
N LEU A 132 -8.38 -9.61 -3.60
CA LEU A 132 -9.78 -9.97 -3.34
C LEU A 132 -9.97 -11.08 -2.27
N PRO A 133 -9.16 -12.16 -2.24
CA PRO A 133 -9.28 -13.18 -1.19
C PRO A 133 -9.05 -12.63 0.22
N TYR A 134 -8.26 -11.57 0.38
CA TYR A 134 -7.99 -10.97 1.69
C TYR A 134 -9.16 -10.14 2.24
N LYS A 135 -10.23 -9.92 1.46
CA LYS A 135 -11.44 -9.25 1.94
C LYS A 135 -12.02 -9.95 3.18
N ASN A 136 -11.90 -11.27 3.24
CA ASN A 136 -12.19 -12.06 4.43
C ASN A 136 -11.11 -13.13 4.59
N VAL A 137 -10.17 -12.87 5.49
CA VAL A 137 -9.06 -13.79 5.79
C VAL A 137 -9.57 -15.14 6.31
N ASN A 138 -10.70 -15.18 7.02
CA ASN A 138 -11.25 -16.45 7.50
C ASN A 138 -11.75 -17.33 6.35
N ASP A 139 -12.34 -16.73 5.31
CA ASP A 139 -12.77 -17.48 4.13
C ASP A 139 -11.55 -18.04 3.39
N MET A 140 -10.49 -17.22 3.25
CA MET A 140 -9.23 -17.66 2.65
C MET A 140 -8.61 -18.83 3.42
N LEU A 141 -8.49 -18.72 4.75
CA LEU A 141 -7.95 -19.79 5.58
C LEU A 141 -8.79 -21.06 5.49
N TYR A 142 -10.12 -20.91 5.56
CA TYR A 142 -11.04 -22.05 5.46
C TYR A 142 -10.88 -22.78 4.12
N GLU A 143 -10.92 -22.04 3.01
CA GLU A 143 -10.82 -22.63 1.68
C GLU A 143 -9.45 -23.25 1.39
N GLU A 144 -8.36 -22.64 1.87
CA GLU A 144 -7.00 -23.11 1.59
C GLU A 144 -6.55 -24.32 2.42
N TYR A 145 -7.06 -24.43 3.66
CA TYR A 145 -6.56 -25.42 4.63
C TYR A 145 -7.62 -26.41 5.10
N PHE A 146 -8.91 -26.09 4.95
CA PHE A 146 -10.02 -26.90 5.49
C PHE A 146 -10.98 -27.40 4.41
N THR A 147 -10.69 -27.16 3.12
CA THR A 147 -11.48 -27.69 1.99
C THR A 147 -10.60 -28.32 0.92
N ASP A 148 -11.17 -29.24 0.13
CA ASP A 148 -10.51 -29.84 -1.05
C ASP A 148 -10.66 -28.98 -2.33
N LYS A 149 -11.16 -27.75 -2.20
CA LYS A 149 -11.28 -26.84 -3.36
C LYS A 149 -9.89 -26.50 -3.90
N PRO A 150 -9.77 -26.25 -5.22
CA PRO A 150 -8.53 -25.71 -5.76
C PRO A 150 -8.16 -24.42 -5.02
N LYS A 151 -6.92 -24.37 -4.52
CA LYS A 151 -6.44 -23.24 -3.71
C LYS A 151 -6.47 -21.97 -4.54
N ARG A 152 -6.99 -20.89 -3.93
CA ARG A 152 -7.03 -19.56 -4.55
C ARG A 152 -5.63 -18.95 -4.70
N PHE A 153 -4.70 -19.31 -3.81
CA PHE A 153 -3.29 -18.94 -3.91
C PHE A 153 -2.46 -20.06 -4.55
N THR A 154 -1.87 -19.76 -5.71
CA THR A 154 -0.81 -20.55 -6.34
C THR A 154 0.57 -19.87 -6.22
N GLY A 155 0.65 -18.78 -5.44
CA GLY A 155 1.91 -18.10 -5.12
C GLY A 155 2.91 -19.10 -4.53
N VAL A 156 4.09 -19.12 -5.14
CA VAL A 156 5.17 -20.11 -4.91
C VAL A 156 5.45 -20.27 -3.41
N ARG A 157 5.40 -21.52 -2.93
CA ARG A 157 5.91 -21.92 -1.62
C ARG A 157 7.42 -21.82 -1.55
#